data_AF-A0A1J4Q6Z4-F1
#
_entry.id   AF-A0A1J4Q6Z4-F1
#
_cell.length_a   1.000
_cell.length_b   1.000
_cell.length_c   1.000
_cell.angle_alpha   90.00
_cell.angle_beta   90.00
_cell.angle_gamma   90.00
#
_symmetry.space_group_name_H-M   'P 1'
#
loop_
_entity.id
_entity.type
_entity.pdbx_description
1 polymer ?
#
loop_
_entity_poly.entity_id
_entity_poly.type
_entity_poly.pdbx_seq_one_letter_code
_entity_poly.pdbx_strand_id
1 'polypeptide(L)'
;MRHPQGPTAPDESLPVRLRELKDRTGLSLAALAARTPYSKSAWHRYLSGGKRPPRPAVEALCRLADADATAVLALWEAADEAAPPEPPQAGPGGRRPPRLPLWIPVSALALCGAATAVAAAVALSGRPGSAPVAQPLGEVPRCHGASCQGELPDASACARDAQTRSRVTDRAYAVRLRYSPSCGTAWSEVRVRGRQAREVSVRAGDDILSASYPADDLIGVNSPMLPVGSPQGVEACAEVGGRVACTGLDADAPPAPVD
;
A
#
# COMPACT_ATOMS: atom_id res chain seq x y z
N MET A 1 45.87 -18.12 -28.14
CA MET A 1 45.43 -16.86 -27.52
C MET A 1 44.37 -17.19 -26.48
N ARG A 2 44.74 -17.18 -25.19
CA ARG A 2 43.83 -17.47 -24.07
C ARG A 2 43.01 -16.20 -23.80
N HIS A 3 41.69 -16.30 -23.89
CA HIS A 3 40.81 -15.28 -23.33
C HIS A 3 40.87 -15.38 -21.79
N PRO A 4 41.08 -14.28 -21.06
CA PRO A 4 40.88 -14.27 -19.62
C PRO A 4 39.38 -14.30 -19.34
N GLN A 5 38.92 -15.33 -18.64
CA GLN A 5 37.59 -15.37 -18.07
C GLN A 5 37.56 -14.32 -16.94
N GLY A 6 36.71 -13.30 -17.09
CA GLY A 6 36.40 -12.36 -16.01
C GLY A 6 35.74 -13.12 -14.84
N PRO A 7 35.86 -12.61 -13.60
CA PRO A 7 35.27 -13.26 -12.44
C PRO A 7 33.76 -13.38 -12.66
N THR A 8 33.26 -14.61 -12.73
CA THR A 8 31.84 -14.90 -12.56
C THR A 8 31.43 -14.34 -11.21
N ALA A 9 30.68 -13.24 -11.21
CA ALA A 9 29.95 -12.79 -10.04
C ALA A 9 29.11 -13.98 -9.53
N PRO A 10 29.10 -14.28 -8.23
CA PRO A 10 28.22 -15.30 -7.71
C PRO A 10 26.79 -14.85 -7.98
N ASP A 11 26.02 -15.72 -8.65
CA ASP A 11 24.57 -15.59 -8.82
C ASP A 11 23.91 -15.81 -7.45
N GLU A 12 24.11 -14.86 -6.54
CA GLU A 12 23.61 -14.95 -5.17
C GLU A 12 22.11 -14.68 -5.19
N SER A 13 21.32 -15.75 -5.16
CA SER A 13 19.87 -15.60 -5.12
C SER A 13 19.44 -14.76 -3.90
N LEU A 14 18.58 -13.77 -4.12
CA LEU A 14 18.06 -12.89 -3.07
C LEU A 14 17.55 -13.63 -1.81
N PRO A 15 16.80 -14.75 -1.90
CA PRO A 15 16.36 -15.48 -0.71
C PRO A 15 17.51 -16.08 0.12
N VAL A 16 18.62 -16.47 -0.52
CA VAL A 16 19.82 -16.94 0.20
C VAL A 16 20.44 -15.78 0.97
N ARG A 17 20.66 -14.64 0.31
CA ARG A 17 21.23 -13.44 0.95
C ARG A 17 20.43 -12.99 2.17
N LEU A 18 19.10 -12.97 2.06
CA LEU A 18 18.22 -12.57 3.15
C LEU A 18 18.25 -13.55 4.32
N ARG A 19 18.38 -14.86 4.06
CA ARG A 19 18.54 -15.86 5.13
C ARG A 19 19.84 -15.68 5.89
N GLU A 20 20.95 -15.44 5.19
CA GLU A 20 22.24 -15.15 5.82
C GLU A 20 22.20 -13.89 6.71
N LEU A 21 21.56 -12.82 6.22
CA LEU A 21 21.33 -11.61 7.01
C LEU A 21 20.49 -11.90 8.25
N LYS A 22 19.40 -12.66 8.11
CA LYS A 22 18.56 -13.06 9.26
C LYS A 22 19.33 -13.91 10.26
N ASP A 23 20.23 -14.79 9.83
CA ASP A 23 21.03 -15.60 10.74
C ASP A 23 22.06 -14.77 11.51
N ARG A 24 22.68 -13.78 10.87
CA ARG A 24 23.56 -12.80 11.55
C ARG A 24 22.88 -12.01 12.66
N THR A 25 21.57 -11.75 12.56
CA THR A 25 20.84 -11.05 13.64
C THR A 25 20.76 -11.86 14.94
N GLY A 26 20.95 -13.19 14.86
CA GLY A 26 20.71 -14.11 15.98
C GLY A 26 19.24 -14.24 16.40
N LEU A 27 18.30 -13.64 15.66
CA LEU A 27 16.89 -13.63 16.01
C LEU A 27 16.15 -14.87 15.50
N SER A 28 15.23 -15.36 16.33
CA SER A 28 14.17 -16.25 15.86
C SER A 28 13.19 -15.47 14.97
N LEU A 29 12.40 -16.14 14.13
CA LEU A 29 11.36 -15.47 13.33
C LEU A 29 10.35 -14.71 14.20
N ALA A 30 10.05 -15.20 15.40
CA ALA A 30 9.18 -14.51 16.35
C ALA A 30 9.82 -13.24 16.91
N ALA A 31 11.13 -13.27 17.23
CA ALA A 31 11.86 -12.10 17.71
C ALA A 31 12.06 -11.06 16.59
N LEU A 32 12.27 -11.50 15.35
CA LEU A 32 12.32 -10.62 14.18
C LEU A 32 10.96 -9.95 13.94
N ALA A 33 9.86 -10.70 14.04
CA ALA A 33 8.51 -10.17 13.93
C ALA A 33 8.15 -9.20 15.07
N ALA A 34 8.70 -9.38 16.27
CA ALA A 34 8.49 -8.46 17.39
C ALA A 34 9.27 -7.14 17.25
N ARG A 35 10.33 -7.10 16.43
CA ARG A 35 11.20 -5.93 16.22
C ARG A 35 10.93 -5.19 14.92
N THR A 36 9.98 -5.67 14.12
CA THR A 36 9.64 -5.11 12.82
C THR A 36 8.14 -5.10 12.64
N PRO A 37 7.59 -4.23 11.77
CA PRO A 37 6.15 -4.22 11.50
C PRO A 37 5.80 -5.36 10.51
N TYR A 38 6.27 -6.59 10.74
CA TYR A 38 6.00 -7.75 9.88
C TYR A 38 5.80 -9.00 10.71
N SER A 39 4.78 -9.80 10.39
CA SER A 39 4.47 -11.00 11.17
C SER A 39 5.41 -12.17 10.90
N LYS A 40 5.40 -13.17 11.81
CA LYS A 40 6.22 -14.39 11.68
C LYS A 40 5.97 -15.12 10.36
N SER A 41 4.71 -15.20 9.93
CA SER A 41 4.33 -15.84 8.68
C SER A 41 4.78 -15.04 7.46
N ALA A 42 4.73 -13.69 7.52
CA ALA A 42 5.29 -12.83 6.48
C ALA A 42 6.80 -13.06 6.33
N TRP A 43 7.55 -13.02 7.43
CA TRP A 43 8.99 -13.30 7.44
C TRP A 43 9.33 -14.68 6.90
N HIS A 44 8.56 -15.71 7.29
CA HIS A 44 8.76 -17.05 6.77
C HIS A 44 8.66 -17.08 5.24
N ARG A 45 7.61 -16.50 4.65
CA ARG A 45 7.43 -16.46 3.18
C ARG A 45 8.53 -15.67 2.47
N TYR A 46 8.95 -14.54 3.05
CA TYR A 46 10.01 -13.71 2.49
C TYR A 46 11.35 -14.44 2.44
N LEU A 47 11.72 -15.10 3.54
CA LEU A 47 12.99 -15.80 3.67
C LEU A 47 13.00 -17.15 2.93
N SER A 48 11.83 -17.77 2.72
CA SER A 48 11.69 -18.99 1.94
C SER A 48 11.57 -18.75 0.43
N GLY A 49 11.47 -17.50 -0.02
CA GLY A 49 11.24 -17.15 -1.43
C GLY A 49 9.81 -17.38 -1.91
N GLY A 50 8.86 -17.67 -1.02
CA GLY A 50 7.45 -17.86 -1.37
C GLY A 50 6.70 -16.57 -1.66
N LYS A 51 7.24 -15.42 -1.22
CA LYS A 51 6.79 -14.08 -1.60
C LYS A 51 7.99 -13.13 -1.58
N ARG A 52 8.09 -12.22 -2.54
CA ARG A 52 9.13 -11.19 -2.51
C ARG A 52 8.91 -10.26 -1.30
N PRO A 53 9.93 -10.03 -0.46
CA PRO A 53 9.81 -9.06 0.62
C PRO A 53 9.62 -7.66 0.06
N PRO A 54 8.79 -6.82 0.69
CA PRO A 54 8.76 -5.41 0.34
C PRO A 54 10.07 -4.72 0.72
N ARG A 55 10.40 -3.64 0.03
CA ARG A 55 11.64 -2.86 0.26
C ARG A 55 11.89 -2.55 1.75
N PRO A 56 10.90 -2.11 2.56
CA PRO A 56 11.16 -1.73 3.94
C PRO A 56 11.41 -2.93 4.85
N ALA A 57 10.99 -4.14 4.44
CA ALA A 57 11.36 -5.37 5.14
C ALA A 57 12.86 -5.67 4.93
N VAL A 58 13.36 -5.50 3.70
CA VAL A 58 14.79 -5.65 3.40
C VAL A 58 15.60 -4.64 4.21
N GLU A 59 15.19 -3.36 4.21
CA GLU A 59 15.85 -2.31 5.00
C GLU A 59 15.82 -2.59 6.51
N ALA A 60 14.67 -3.02 7.05
CA ALA A 60 14.55 -3.36 8.46
C ALA A 60 15.46 -4.54 8.85
N LEU A 61 15.58 -5.55 7.98
CA LEU A 61 16.47 -6.68 8.19
C LEU A 61 17.94 -6.26 8.15
N CYS A 62 18.34 -5.43 7.18
CA CYS A 62 19.69 -4.89 7.10
C CYS A 62 20.05 -4.08 8.34
N ARG A 63 19.14 -3.21 8.83
CA ARG A 63 19.33 -2.47 10.08
C ARG A 63 19.52 -3.40 11.28
N LEU A 64 18.71 -4.46 11.41
CA LEU A 64 18.83 -5.42 12.50
C LEU A 64 20.08 -6.29 12.42
N ALA A 65 20.60 -6.51 11.21
CA ALA A 65 21.83 -7.26 10.97
C ALA A 65 23.09 -6.38 11.03
N ASP A 66 22.96 -5.08 11.23
CA ASP A 66 24.05 -4.09 11.09
C ASP A 66 24.77 -4.23 9.73
N ALA A 67 23.98 -4.28 8.65
CA ALA A 67 24.44 -4.42 7.28
C ALA A 67 24.09 -3.18 6.45
N ASP A 68 24.94 -2.86 5.47
CA ASP A 68 24.61 -1.86 4.45
C ASP A 68 23.43 -2.35 3.59
N ALA A 69 22.35 -1.57 3.57
CA ALA A 69 21.16 -1.88 2.78
C ALA A 69 21.40 -1.69 1.28
N THR A 70 22.35 -0.85 0.87
CA THR A 70 22.55 -0.45 -0.53
C THR A 70 22.81 -1.64 -1.44
N ALA A 71 23.76 -2.51 -1.09
CA ALA A 71 24.10 -3.69 -1.90
C ALA A 71 22.96 -4.71 -1.96
N VAL A 72 22.23 -4.90 -0.85
CA VAL A 72 21.12 -5.86 -0.77
C VAL A 72 19.90 -5.37 -1.55
N LEU A 73 19.64 -4.06 -1.53
CA LEU A 73 18.58 -3.42 -2.29
C LEU A 73 18.88 -3.43 -3.79
N ALA A 74 20.12 -3.25 -4.21
CA ALA A 74 20.51 -3.40 -5.62
C ALA A 74 20.24 -4.84 -6.13
N LEU A 75 20.54 -5.85 -5.31
CA LEU A 75 20.18 -7.25 -5.62
C LEU A 75 18.65 -7.44 -5.69
N TRP A 76 17.92 -6.82 -4.76
CA TRP A 76 16.46 -6.86 -4.73
C TRP A 76 15.82 -6.19 -5.96
N GLU A 77 16.36 -5.07 -6.45
CA GLU A 77 15.94 -4.34 -7.65
C GLU A 77 16.28 -5.14 -8.92
N ALA A 78 17.47 -5.72 -9.02
CA ALA A 78 17.85 -6.58 -10.16
C ALA A 78 16.96 -7.82 -10.29
N ALA A 79 16.52 -8.38 -9.15
CA ALA A 79 15.55 -9.47 -9.12
C ALA A 79 14.13 -9.03 -9.55
N ASP A 80 13.82 -7.73 -9.53
CA ASP A 80 12.57 -7.17 -10.09
C ASP A 80 12.62 -7.15 -11.61
N GLU A 81 13.69 -6.56 -12.15
CA GLU A 81 13.84 -6.30 -13.58
C GLU A 81 13.97 -7.60 -14.39
N ALA A 82 14.50 -8.65 -13.76
CA ALA A 82 14.60 -9.98 -14.35
C ALA A 82 13.25 -10.71 -14.47
N ALA A 83 12.20 -10.24 -13.79
CA ALA A 83 10.86 -10.80 -13.96
C ALA A 83 10.31 -10.37 -15.33
N PRO A 84 9.94 -11.32 -16.22
CA PRO A 84 9.28 -10.97 -17.47
C PRO A 84 8.02 -10.13 -17.17
N PRO A 85 7.69 -9.11 -17.98
CA PRO A 85 6.44 -8.40 -17.81
C PRO A 85 5.31 -9.42 -17.86
N GLU A 86 4.53 -9.48 -16.78
CA GLU A 86 3.40 -10.39 -16.70
C GLU A 86 2.47 -10.06 -17.88
N PRO A 87 2.21 -11.03 -18.80
CA PRO A 87 1.28 -10.78 -19.88
C PRO A 87 -0.06 -10.39 -19.26
N PRO A 88 -0.81 -9.42 -19.85
CA PRO A 88 -2.09 -9.02 -19.31
C PRO A 88 -2.94 -10.27 -19.10
N GLN A 89 -3.27 -10.56 -17.84
CA GLN A 89 -4.06 -11.73 -17.47
C GLN A 89 -5.40 -11.63 -18.19
N ALA A 90 -5.53 -12.37 -19.29
CA ALA A 90 -6.77 -12.55 -20.01
C ALA A 90 -7.68 -13.42 -19.13
N GLY A 91 -8.51 -12.76 -18.33
CA GLY A 91 -9.53 -13.45 -17.54
C GLY A 91 -10.40 -14.35 -18.43
N PRO A 92 -10.83 -15.52 -17.94
CA PRO A 92 -11.66 -16.43 -18.72
C PRO A 92 -12.96 -15.74 -19.14
N GLY A 93 -13.24 -15.82 -20.44
CA GLY A 93 -14.32 -15.11 -21.12
C GLY A 93 -15.71 -15.37 -20.54
N GLY A 94 -16.21 -14.39 -19.79
CA GLY A 94 -17.63 -14.24 -19.50
C GLY A 94 -18.35 -13.57 -20.67
N ARG A 95 -19.23 -14.33 -21.33
CA ARG A 95 -20.10 -13.89 -22.43
C ARG A 95 -20.82 -12.56 -22.11
N ARG A 96 -20.52 -11.51 -22.88
CA ARG A 96 -21.35 -10.30 -22.99
C ARG A 96 -22.44 -10.49 -24.05
N PRO A 97 -23.73 -10.22 -23.79
CA PRO A 97 -24.73 -10.04 -24.83
C PRO A 97 -24.62 -8.63 -25.47
N PRO A 98 -25.04 -8.46 -26.74
CA PRO A 98 -24.78 -7.25 -27.50
C PRO A 98 -25.72 -6.11 -27.10
N ARG A 99 -25.19 -4.88 -27.01
CA ARG A 99 -26.00 -3.66 -26.92
C ARG A 99 -25.91 -2.92 -28.25
N LEU A 100 -27.07 -2.74 -28.87
CA LEU A 100 -27.33 -2.00 -30.11
C LEU A 100 -26.89 -0.52 -29.98
N PRO A 101 -26.49 0.13 -31.09
CA PRO A 101 -26.07 1.53 -31.08
C PRO A 101 -27.29 2.45 -31.19
N LEU A 102 -27.53 3.27 -30.17
CA LEU A 102 -28.48 4.38 -30.28
C LEU A 102 -27.72 5.66 -30.63
N TRP A 103 -27.84 6.01 -31.91
CA TRP A 103 -27.41 7.25 -32.53
C TRP A 103 -28.37 8.37 -32.12
N ILE A 104 -27.87 9.48 -31.57
CA ILE A 104 -28.62 10.74 -31.48
C ILE A 104 -27.71 11.88 -31.99
N PRO A 105 -28.19 12.70 -32.95
CA PRO A 105 -27.36 13.62 -33.71
C PRO A 105 -27.11 14.97 -33.03
N VAL A 106 -26.04 15.58 -33.53
CA VAL A 106 -25.59 16.97 -33.37
C VAL A 106 -26.74 17.96 -33.52
N SER A 107 -26.82 18.94 -32.62
CA SER A 107 -27.56 20.18 -32.85
C SER A 107 -26.66 21.36 -32.49
N ALA A 108 -26.27 22.07 -33.55
CA ALA A 108 -25.60 23.34 -33.51
C ALA A 108 -26.53 24.42 -32.94
N LEU A 109 -25.96 25.39 -32.22
CA LEU A 109 -26.44 26.77 -32.23
C LEU A 109 -25.28 27.70 -31.83
N ALA A 110 -24.77 28.38 -32.85
CA ALA A 110 -23.88 29.52 -32.74
C ALA A 110 -24.68 30.76 -32.32
N LEU A 111 -24.08 31.66 -31.53
CA LEU A 111 -24.27 33.10 -31.69
C LEU A 111 -23.15 33.90 -31.02
N CYS A 112 -22.73 34.92 -31.75
CA CYS A 112 -21.55 35.77 -31.59
C CYS A 112 -21.63 36.78 -30.44
N GLY A 113 -20.48 37.32 -30.03
CA GLY A 113 -20.40 38.59 -29.30
C GLY A 113 -18.97 38.99 -28.94
N ALA A 114 -18.38 39.91 -29.72
CA ALA A 114 -17.04 40.46 -29.53
C ALA A 114 -17.00 41.60 -28.49
N ALA A 115 -15.86 41.69 -27.80
CA ALA A 115 -15.14 42.83 -27.18
C ALA A 115 -15.91 44.13 -26.82
N THR A 116 -15.77 44.75 -25.64
CA THR A 116 -14.57 45.42 -25.12
C THR A 116 -14.85 45.95 -23.69
N ALA A 117 -13.76 46.26 -22.98
CA ALA A 117 -13.67 46.66 -21.57
C ALA A 117 -14.30 48.01 -21.20
N VAL A 118 -14.76 48.12 -19.96
CA VAL A 118 -14.70 49.38 -19.18
C VAL A 118 -14.21 49.04 -17.77
N ALA A 119 -12.96 49.40 -17.49
CA ALA A 119 -12.45 49.54 -16.14
C ALA A 119 -12.64 51.00 -15.73
N ALA A 120 -13.34 51.24 -14.62
CA ALA A 120 -13.26 52.49 -13.87
C ALA A 120 -13.54 52.21 -12.40
N ALA A 121 -12.57 52.59 -11.57
CA ALA A 121 -12.48 52.33 -10.15
C ALA A 121 -13.45 53.18 -9.31
N VAL A 122 -13.96 52.60 -8.22
CA VAL A 122 -14.41 53.35 -7.04
C VAL A 122 -13.94 52.63 -5.78
N ALA A 123 -13.54 53.43 -4.80
CA ALA A 123 -12.54 53.16 -3.80
C ALA A 123 -13.06 52.61 -2.46
N LEU A 124 -12.12 52.01 -1.72
CA LEU A 124 -11.95 52.02 -0.27
C LEU A 124 -13.06 51.43 0.62
N SER A 125 -12.77 50.23 1.14
CA SER A 125 -13.14 49.85 2.51
C SER A 125 -12.05 48.95 3.07
N GLY A 126 -11.24 49.51 3.98
CA GLY A 126 -10.15 48.80 4.63
C GLY A 126 -10.63 47.59 5.42
N ARG A 127 -9.89 46.49 5.31
CA ARG A 127 -9.89 45.41 6.30
C ARG A 127 -8.45 44.97 6.58
N PRO A 128 -8.12 44.71 7.85
CA PRO A 128 -6.75 44.49 8.31
C PRO A 128 -6.17 43.20 7.72
N GLY A 129 -4.85 43.18 7.61
CA GLY A 129 -4.05 42.19 6.91
C GLY A 129 -4.49 40.74 7.15
N SER A 130 -4.96 40.11 6.07
CA SER A 130 -4.84 38.67 5.94
C SER A 130 -3.39 38.39 5.58
N ALA A 131 -2.57 38.04 6.57
CA ALA A 131 -1.33 37.36 6.29
C ALA A 131 -1.65 36.17 5.36
N PRO A 132 -0.86 35.90 4.31
CA PRO A 132 -1.09 34.71 3.51
C PRO A 132 -1.05 33.53 4.48
N VAL A 133 -2.20 32.84 4.62
CA VAL A 133 -2.21 31.53 5.25
C VAL A 133 -1.22 30.72 4.44
N ALA A 134 -0.07 30.41 5.05
CA ALA A 134 0.85 29.45 4.48
C ALA A 134 0.04 28.18 4.26
N GLN A 135 -0.35 27.95 3.01
CA GLN A 135 -0.97 26.70 2.64
C GLN A 135 0.06 25.65 3.05
N PRO A 136 -0.29 24.66 3.90
CA PRO A 136 0.64 23.59 4.18
C PRO A 136 0.99 23.03 2.80
N LEU A 137 2.26 23.18 2.40
CA LEU A 137 2.78 22.54 1.21
C LEU A 137 2.41 21.08 1.38
N GLY A 138 1.43 20.63 0.60
CA GLY A 138 0.92 19.28 0.66
C GLY A 138 2.10 18.39 0.36
N GLU A 139 2.59 17.70 1.38
CA GLU A 139 3.70 16.79 1.19
C GLU A 139 3.20 15.69 0.27
N VAL A 140 3.74 15.70 -0.95
CA VAL A 140 3.35 14.80 -2.03
C VAL A 140 3.68 13.38 -1.58
N PRO A 141 2.83 12.39 -1.89
CA PRO A 141 3.16 10.99 -1.69
C PRO A 141 4.58 10.67 -2.18
N ARG A 142 5.35 9.96 -1.35
CA ARG A 142 6.73 9.58 -1.67
C ARG A 142 6.83 8.34 -2.58
N CYS A 143 5.70 7.72 -2.89
CA CYS A 143 5.59 6.52 -3.71
C CYS A 143 4.23 6.48 -4.43
N HIS A 144 4.11 5.61 -5.43
CA HIS A 144 2.84 5.29 -6.11
C HIS A 144 2.81 3.81 -6.56
N GLY A 145 1.66 3.15 -6.41
CA GLY A 145 1.43 1.78 -6.85
C GLY A 145 2.42 0.82 -6.24
N ALA A 146 3.04 -0.03 -7.06
CA ALA A 146 3.98 -1.07 -6.61
C ALA A 146 5.15 -0.53 -5.78
N SER A 147 5.61 0.70 -6.04
CA SER A 147 6.69 1.32 -5.26
C SER A 147 6.32 1.60 -3.80
N CYS A 148 5.02 1.61 -3.47
CA CYS A 148 4.54 1.72 -2.09
C CYS A 148 4.39 0.37 -1.39
N GLN A 149 4.63 -0.75 -2.06
CA GLN A 149 4.33 -2.06 -1.50
C GLN A 149 5.15 -2.32 -0.23
N GLY A 150 4.44 -2.60 0.85
CA GLY A 150 5.00 -2.87 2.18
C GLY A 150 5.59 -1.67 2.91
N GLU A 151 5.43 -0.47 2.37
CA GLU A 151 5.63 0.76 3.14
C GLU A 151 4.49 1.00 4.12
N LEU A 152 4.79 1.68 5.22
CA LEU A 152 3.76 2.16 6.14
C LEU A 152 3.15 3.47 5.59
N PRO A 153 1.82 3.64 5.65
CA PRO A 153 1.13 4.75 5.00
C PRO A 153 1.47 6.13 5.55
N ASP A 154 1.87 6.22 6.82
CA ASP A 154 2.31 7.47 7.44
C ASP A 154 3.70 7.89 6.93
N ALA A 155 4.60 6.92 6.75
CA ALA A 155 5.95 7.17 6.24
C ALA A 155 5.93 7.59 4.77
N SER A 156 4.99 7.11 3.97
CA SER A 156 4.87 7.48 2.55
C SER A 156 4.00 8.72 2.29
N ALA A 157 3.40 9.32 3.33
CA ALA A 157 2.35 10.34 3.26
C ALA A 157 1.01 9.88 2.62
N CYS A 158 0.87 8.61 2.28
CA CYS A 158 -0.37 8.04 1.73
C CYS A 158 -1.54 8.07 2.73
N ALA A 159 -1.27 8.15 4.03
CA ALA A 159 -2.33 8.28 5.04
C ALA A 159 -3.15 9.58 4.92
N ARG A 160 -2.62 10.62 4.25
CA ARG A 160 -3.21 11.97 4.24
C ARG A 160 -4.53 12.07 3.47
N ASP A 161 -4.63 11.44 2.31
CA ASP A 161 -5.84 11.41 1.48
C ASP A 161 -6.66 10.12 1.67
N ALA A 162 -6.25 9.29 2.63
CA ALA A 162 -6.78 7.96 2.83
C ALA A 162 -8.26 7.98 3.23
N GLN A 163 -9.08 7.31 2.45
CA GLN A 163 -10.51 7.14 2.64
C GLN A 163 -10.79 5.83 3.37
N THR A 164 -11.70 5.82 4.34
CA THR A 164 -12.22 4.57 4.90
C THR A 164 -13.27 4.00 3.96
N ARG A 165 -13.03 2.79 3.46
CA ARG A 165 -13.90 2.11 2.50
C ARG A 165 -14.90 1.18 3.16
N SER A 166 -14.47 0.53 4.23
CA SER A 166 -15.32 -0.31 5.07
C SER A 166 -14.78 -0.32 6.50
N ARG A 167 -15.63 -0.70 7.45
CA ARG A 167 -15.29 -0.74 8.86
C ARG A 167 -16.07 -1.84 9.57
N VAL A 168 -15.38 -2.60 10.41
CA VAL A 168 -15.98 -3.42 11.46
C VAL A 168 -15.60 -2.85 12.82
N THR A 169 -16.50 -2.89 13.79
CA THR A 169 -16.26 -2.34 15.13
C THR A 169 -16.84 -3.26 16.19
N ASP A 170 -16.07 -3.42 17.25
CA ASP A 170 -16.43 -4.13 18.48
C ASP A 170 -16.20 -3.20 19.69
N ARG A 171 -16.58 -3.65 20.89
CA ARG A 171 -16.24 -2.93 22.14
C ARG A 171 -14.73 -2.80 22.34
N ALA A 172 -13.92 -3.77 21.93
CA ALA A 172 -12.48 -3.76 22.19
C ALA A 172 -11.65 -3.12 21.06
N TYR A 173 -12.16 -3.06 19.82
CA TYR A 173 -11.39 -2.61 18.67
C TYR A 173 -12.27 -2.07 17.53
N ALA A 174 -11.66 -1.37 16.57
CA ALA A 174 -12.25 -1.03 15.29
C ALA A 174 -11.23 -1.27 14.17
N VAL A 175 -11.60 -2.03 13.14
CA VAL A 175 -10.76 -2.31 11.97
C VAL A 175 -11.35 -1.59 10.76
N ARG A 176 -10.51 -0.93 9.98
CA ARG A 176 -10.89 -0.13 8.81
C ARG A 176 -10.08 -0.56 7.61
N LEU A 177 -10.76 -0.74 6.48
CA LEU A 177 -10.11 -0.74 5.18
C LEU A 177 -9.84 0.71 4.77
N ARG A 178 -8.57 1.08 4.65
CA ARG A 178 -8.11 2.40 4.21
C ARG A 178 -7.62 2.29 2.77
N TYR A 179 -7.89 3.31 1.97
CA TYR A 179 -7.45 3.39 0.57
C TYR A 179 -7.05 4.83 0.23
N SER A 180 -5.87 4.99 -0.36
CA SER A 180 -5.36 6.27 -0.88
C SER A 180 -5.48 6.29 -2.41
N PRO A 181 -6.35 7.16 -2.97
CA PRO A 181 -6.41 7.34 -4.42
C PRO A 181 -5.10 7.88 -5.01
N SER A 182 -4.42 8.80 -4.32
CA SER A 182 -3.16 9.38 -4.83
C SER A 182 -1.99 8.41 -4.83
N CYS A 183 -1.98 7.41 -3.94
CA CYS A 183 -0.96 6.37 -3.93
C CYS A 183 -1.35 5.09 -4.69
N GLY A 184 -2.65 4.86 -4.94
CA GLY A 184 -3.12 3.61 -5.53
C GLY A 184 -2.87 2.40 -4.61
N THR A 185 -3.10 2.56 -3.31
CA THR A 185 -2.82 1.53 -2.30
C THR A 185 -3.93 1.39 -1.27
N ALA A 186 -4.03 0.19 -0.69
CA ALA A 186 -4.92 -0.11 0.42
C ALA A 186 -4.17 -0.73 1.61
N TRP A 187 -4.69 -0.55 2.81
CA TRP A 187 -4.16 -1.15 4.04
C TRP A 187 -5.27 -1.30 5.09
N SER A 188 -4.97 -2.10 6.11
CA SER A 188 -5.79 -2.22 7.30
C SER A 188 -5.32 -1.23 8.37
N GLU A 189 -6.25 -0.50 8.98
CA GLU A 189 -6.00 0.34 10.16
C GLU A 189 -6.82 -0.22 11.33
N VAL A 190 -6.16 -0.51 12.45
CA VAL A 190 -6.80 -0.96 13.68
C VAL A 190 -6.70 0.10 14.78
N ARG A 191 -7.80 0.32 15.48
CA ARG A 191 -7.80 1.01 16.78
C ARG A 191 -8.15 0.00 17.84
N VAL A 192 -7.31 -0.14 18.87
CA VAL A 192 -7.54 -1.04 20.00
C VAL A 192 -7.79 -0.23 21.27
N ARG A 193 -8.64 -0.74 22.16
CA ARG A 193 -8.78 -0.23 23.53
C ARG A 193 -7.78 -0.94 24.45
N GLY A 194 -7.00 -0.15 25.20
CA GLY A 194 -5.98 -0.66 26.11
C GLY A 194 -4.72 -1.15 25.40
N ARG A 195 -3.86 -1.85 26.15
CA ARG A 195 -2.58 -2.38 25.69
C ARG A 195 -2.75 -3.84 25.26
N GLN A 196 -2.97 -4.05 23.96
CA GLN A 196 -3.15 -5.38 23.37
C GLN A 196 -2.19 -5.55 22.20
N ALA A 197 -1.51 -6.69 22.18
CA ALA A 197 -0.77 -7.11 21.00
C ALA A 197 -1.74 -7.27 19.84
N ARG A 198 -1.31 -6.85 18.65
CA ARG A 198 -2.11 -6.98 17.45
C ARG A 198 -1.29 -7.38 16.24
N GLU A 199 -1.88 -8.18 15.36
CA GLU A 199 -1.40 -8.35 13.99
C GLU A 199 -2.39 -7.66 13.05
N VAL A 200 -1.91 -6.77 12.19
CA VAL A 200 -2.73 -5.95 11.29
C VAL A 200 -2.37 -6.33 9.86
N SER A 201 -3.34 -6.79 9.08
CA SER A 201 -3.08 -7.35 7.76
C SER A 201 -4.05 -6.84 6.70
N VAL A 202 -3.56 -6.72 5.46
CA VAL A 202 -4.36 -6.43 4.27
C VAL A 202 -4.14 -7.54 3.24
N ARG A 203 -5.20 -7.89 2.52
CA ARG A 203 -5.16 -8.90 1.47
C ARG A 203 -5.94 -8.49 0.23
N ALA A 204 -5.41 -8.83 -0.94
CA ALA A 204 -6.13 -8.83 -2.20
C ALA A 204 -5.70 -10.07 -3.01
N GLY A 205 -6.64 -10.96 -3.36
CA GLY A 205 -6.30 -12.27 -3.94
C GLY A 205 -5.34 -13.06 -3.02
N ASP A 206 -4.26 -13.59 -3.59
CA ASP A 206 -3.22 -14.33 -2.87
C ASP A 206 -2.22 -13.41 -2.15
N ASP A 207 -2.26 -12.11 -2.44
CA ASP A 207 -1.36 -11.15 -1.86
C ASP A 207 -1.82 -10.71 -0.47
N ILE A 208 -1.05 -11.08 0.55
CA ILE A 208 -1.24 -10.61 1.92
C ILE A 208 0.02 -9.92 2.45
N LEU A 209 -0.17 -8.82 3.15
CA LEU A 209 0.85 -8.11 3.92
C LEU A 209 0.33 -7.93 5.35
N SER A 210 1.20 -8.19 6.33
CA SER A 210 0.85 -8.15 7.74
C SER A 210 1.95 -7.46 8.53
N ALA A 211 1.57 -6.73 9.59
CA ALA A 211 2.44 -6.17 10.60
C ALA A 211 2.06 -6.68 11.99
N SER A 212 3.04 -7.06 12.81
CA SER A 212 2.82 -7.41 14.21
C SER A 212 3.28 -6.27 15.12
N TYR A 213 2.46 -5.94 16.11
CA TYR A 213 2.74 -4.90 17.09
C TYR A 213 2.54 -5.45 18.51
N PRO A 214 3.56 -5.35 19.38
CA PRO A 214 3.45 -5.82 20.77
C PRO A 214 2.50 -4.92 21.58
N ALA A 215 2.08 -5.39 22.75
CA ALA A 215 1.04 -4.72 23.55
C ALA A 215 1.45 -3.33 24.08
N ASP A 216 2.74 -3.09 24.22
CA ASP A 216 3.34 -1.83 24.62
C ASP A 216 3.48 -0.81 23.47
N ASP A 217 3.36 -1.26 22.21
CA ASP A 217 3.35 -0.39 21.04
C ASP A 217 1.98 0.31 20.89
N LEU A 218 1.99 1.63 21.07
CA LEU A 218 0.81 2.49 20.97
C LEU A 218 0.69 3.18 19.59
N ILE A 219 1.72 3.10 18.75
CA ILE A 219 1.78 3.80 17.46
C ILE A 219 1.41 2.87 16.30
N GLY A 220 1.87 1.62 16.35
CA GLY A 220 1.69 0.63 15.29
C GLY A 220 0.24 0.22 15.07
N VAL A 221 -0.46 0.87 14.16
CA VAL A 221 -1.91 0.65 13.92
C VAL A 221 -2.24 0.26 12.49
N ASN A 222 -1.27 0.31 11.59
CA ASN A 222 -1.49 0.11 10.15
C ASN A 222 -0.84 -1.18 9.68
N SER A 223 -1.47 -1.93 8.78
CA SER A 223 -0.70 -2.89 7.98
C SER A 223 0.21 -2.13 7.00
N PRO A 224 1.23 -2.80 6.46
CA PRO A 224 1.93 -2.28 5.30
C PRO A 224 0.97 -2.14 4.10
N MET A 225 1.27 -1.22 3.20
CA MET A 225 0.41 -0.92 2.05
C MET A 225 0.50 -1.99 0.97
N LEU A 226 -0.65 -2.37 0.42
CA LEU A 226 -0.75 -3.23 -0.74
C LEU A 226 -1.18 -2.41 -1.97
N PRO A 227 -0.43 -2.47 -3.09
CA PRO A 227 -0.81 -1.78 -4.32
C PRO A 227 -2.07 -2.40 -4.92
N VAL A 228 -3.09 -1.58 -5.12
CA VAL A 228 -4.37 -2.01 -5.67
C VAL A 228 -4.95 -0.91 -6.57
N GLY A 229 -5.41 -1.28 -7.76
CA GLY A 229 -6.08 -0.34 -8.66
C GLY A 229 -7.42 0.16 -8.10
N SER A 230 -8.02 -0.60 -7.18
CA SER A 230 -9.30 -0.27 -6.57
C SER A 230 -9.41 -0.90 -5.16
N PRO A 231 -10.20 -0.32 -4.24
CA PRO A 231 -10.45 -0.92 -2.93
C PRO A 231 -11.41 -2.12 -2.96
N GLN A 232 -12.11 -2.34 -4.08
CA GLN A 232 -12.89 -3.56 -4.30
C GLN A 232 -11.94 -4.74 -4.42
N GLY A 233 -12.32 -5.92 -3.96
CA GLY A 233 -11.39 -7.04 -3.96
C GLY A 233 -10.46 -7.11 -2.74
N VAL A 234 -10.53 -6.12 -1.82
CA VAL A 234 -9.57 -5.98 -0.72
C VAL A 234 -10.21 -6.26 0.64
N GLU A 235 -9.56 -7.09 1.45
CA GLU A 235 -9.91 -7.31 2.86
C GLU A 235 -8.86 -6.70 3.78
N ALA A 236 -9.32 -5.94 4.76
CA ALA A 236 -8.54 -5.42 5.87
C ALA A 236 -8.90 -6.19 7.14
N CYS A 237 -7.91 -6.80 7.78
CA CYS A 237 -8.08 -7.53 9.03
C CYS A 237 -7.17 -7.00 10.14
N ALA A 238 -7.55 -7.29 11.37
CA ALA A 238 -6.63 -7.30 12.49
C ALA A 238 -6.96 -8.46 13.44
N GLU A 239 -5.93 -9.09 13.98
CA GLU A 239 -6.02 -9.97 15.15
C GLU A 239 -5.67 -9.17 16.39
N VAL A 240 -6.59 -9.04 17.34
CA VAL A 240 -6.41 -8.29 18.58
C VAL A 240 -6.69 -9.21 19.75
N GLY A 241 -5.66 -9.51 20.56
CA GLY A 241 -5.80 -10.40 21.72
C GLY A 241 -6.36 -11.79 21.36
N GLY A 242 -5.93 -12.35 20.22
CA GLY A 242 -6.36 -13.66 19.72
C GLY A 242 -7.72 -13.67 18.99
N ARG A 243 -8.37 -12.50 18.80
CA ARG A 243 -9.62 -12.40 18.03
C ARG A 243 -9.37 -11.72 16.69
N VAL A 244 -9.77 -12.38 15.61
CA VAL A 244 -9.67 -11.84 14.25
C VAL A 244 -10.93 -11.06 13.91
N ALA A 245 -10.76 -9.87 13.32
CA ALA A 245 -11.84 -9.10 12.73
C ALA A 245 -11.42 -8.56 11.36
N CYS A 246 -12.28 -8.75 10.37
CA CYS A 246 -12.04 -8.38 8.99
C CYS A 246 -13.18 -7.53 8.44
N THR A 247 -12.87 -6.70 7.45
CA THR A 247 -13.80 -5.85 6.71
C THR A 247 -13.31 -5.68 5.28
N GLY A 248 -14.21 -5.37 4.35
CA GLY A 248 -13.88 -5.32 2.93
C GLY A 248 -14.39 -6.56 2.21
N LEU A 249 -13.88 -6.78 0.99
CA LEU A 249 -14.39 -7.77 0.04
C LEU A 249 -15.93 -7.87 0.04
N ASP A 250 -16.51 -6.68 -0.15
CA ASP A 250 -17.90 -6.37 -0.52
C ASP A 250 -18.92 -6.28 0.63
N ALA A 251 -18.84 -5.19 1.39
CA ALA A 251 -19.67 -4.87 2.57
C ALA A 251 -21.19 -4.65 2.33
N ASP A 252 -21.77 -5.12 1.22
CA ASP A 252 -23.22 -5.32 1.01
C ASP A 252 -23.45 -6.27 -0.19
N ALA A 253 -23.55 -7.58 0.03
CA ALA A 253 -24.36 -8.41 -0.85
C ALA A 253 -25.82 -8.29 -0.38
N PRO A 254 -26.77 -7.76 -1.18
CA PRO A 254 -28.19 -7.81 -0.80
C PRO A 254 -28.61 -9.28 -0.66
N PRO A 255 -29.55 -9.63 0.25
CA PRO A 255 -30.03 -11.00 0.37
C PRO A 255 -30.52 -11.46 -1.00
N ALA A 256 -30.13 -12.68 -1.38
CA ALA A 256 -30.60 -13.28 -2.62
C ALA A 256 -32.14 -13.19 -2.68
N PRO A 257 -32.73 -12.82 -3.83
CA PRO A 257 -34.18 -12.87 -3.96
C PRO A 257 -34.64 -14.29 -3.70
N VAL A 258 -35.55 -14.43 -2.73
CA VAL A 258 -36.29 -15.68 -2.51
C VAL A 258 -37.35 -15.71 -3.59
N ASP A 259 -37.11 -16.49 -4.63
CA ASP A 259 -38.15 -17.05 -5.52
C ASP A 259 -37.80 -18.51 -5.82
#